data_AF-A0A453IYD3-F1
#
_entry.id   AF-A0A453IYD3-F1
#
_cell.length_a   1.000
_cell.length_b   1.000
_cell.length_c   1.000
_cell.angle_alpha   90.00
_cell.angle_beta   90.00
_cell.angle_gamma   90.00
#
_symmetry.space_group_name_H-M   'P 1'
#
loop_
_entity.id
_entity.type
_entity.pdbx_description
1 polymer ?
#
loop_
_entity_poly.entity_id
_entity_poly.type
_entity_poly.pdbx_seq_one_letter_code
_entity_poly.pdbx_strand_id
1 'polypeptide(L)' 'HNDANRALMSSNMQRQAVPLSRSEKCIVGTGLERQ' A
#
# COMPACT_ATOMS: atom_id res chain seq x y z
N HIS A 1 -12.38 3.01 -17.58
CA HIS A 1 -11.16 2.32 -18.03
C HIS A 1 -9.90 3.08 -17.57
N ASN A 2 -9.83 3.57 -16.33
CA ASN A 2 -8.60 4.17 -15.77
C ASN A 2 -8.27 3.60 -14.37
N ASP A 3 -8.95 2.53 -13.97
CA ASP A 3 -8.86 1.96 -12.63
C ASP A 3 -7.71 0.96 -12.52
N ALA A 4 -7.47 0.18 -13.57
CA ALA A 4 -6.38 -0.79 -13.61
C ALA A 4 -4.99 -0.12 -13.60
N ASN A 5 -4.80 0.92 -14.42
CA ASN A 5 -3.51 1.61 -14.46
C ASN A 5 -3.24 2.37 -13.16
N ARG A 6 -4.28 2.97 -12.55
CA ARG A 6 -4.21 3.58 -11.21
C ARG A 6 -3.88 2.55 -10.12
N ALA A 7 -4.53 1.39 -10.13
CA ALA A 7 -4.25 0.30 -9.19
C ALA A 7 -2.82 -0.23 -9.35
N LEU A 8 -2.34 -0.37 -10.58
CA LEU A 8 -0.97 -0.78 -10.88
C LEU A 8 0.05 0.25 -10.39
N MET A 9 -0.18 1.54 -10.66
CA MET A 9 0.66 2.63 -10.15
C MET A 9 0.70 2.63 -8.63
N SER A 10 -0.45 2.51 -7.96
CA SER A 10 -0.52 2.42 -6.49
C SER A 10 0.24 1.21 -5.95
N SER A 11 0.10 0.04 -6.58
CA SER A 11 0.81 -1.17 -6.20
C SER A 11 2.34 -1.03 -6.35
N ASN A 12 2.80 -0.34 -7.41
CA ASN A 12 4.22 -0.09 -7.62
C ASN A 12 4.80 0.91 -6.61
N MET A 13 4.05 1.95 -6.22
CA MET A 13 4.47 2.91 -5.21
C MET A 13 4.59 2.25 -3.82
N GLN A 14 3.68 1.34 -3.46
CA GLN A 14 3.74 0.62 -2.18
C GLN A 14 5.04 -0.17 -2.01
N ARG A 15 5.59 -0.76 -3.08
CA ARG A 15 6.84 -1.52 -3.02
C ARG A 15 8.10 -0.67 -2.81
N GLN A 16 8.01 0.64 -3.05
CA GLN A 16 9.13 1.57 -2.87
C GLN A 16 9.04 2.34 -1.55
N ALA A 17 8.07 2.01 -0.69
CA ALA A 17 7.93 2.65 0.60
C ALA A 17 9.14 2.35 1.49
N VAL A 18 9.70 3.41 2.09
CA VAL A 18 10.79 3.30 3.04
C VAL A 18 10.21 3.23 4.46
N PRO A 19 10.66 2.29 5.31
CA PRO A 19 10.19 2.21 6.69
C PRO A 19 10.50 3.48 7.49
N LEU A 20 9.53 3.93 8.29
CA LEU A 20 9.75 5.00 9.26
C LEU A 20 10.40 4.43 10.52
N SER A 21 11.06 5.29 11.31
CA SER A 21 11.60 4.89 12.64
C SER A 21 10.50 4.40 13.58
N ARG A 22 9.28 4.94 13.46
CA ARG A 22 8.08 4.48 14.15
C ARG A 22 6.93 4.41 13.14
N SER A 23 6.56 3.21 12.73
CA SER A 23 5.44 2.99 11.81
C SER A 23 4.12 2.94 12.57
N GLU A 24 3.10 3.60 12.04
CA GLU A 24 1.72 3.48 12.50
C GLU A 24 0.96 2.45 11.66
N LYS A 25 -0.08 1.86 12.23
CA LYS A 25 -0.95 0.93 11.50
C LYS A 25 -1.84 1.69 10.52
N CYS A 26 -2.14 1.08 9.37
CA CYS A 26 -3.15 1.60 8.45
C CYS A 26 -4.49 1.78 9.18
N ILE A 27 -5.12 2.95 9.02
CA ILE A 27 -6.46 3.23 9.58
C ILE A 27 -7.52 2.35 8.90
N VAL A 28 -7.35 2.10 7.60
CA VAL A 28 -8.16 1.17 6.82
C VAL A 28 -7.25 0.11 6.22
N GLY A 29 -7.38 -1.13 6.69
CA GLY A 29 -6.62 -2.29 6.24
C GLY A 29 -7.47 -3.22 5.37
N THR A 30 -6.82 -4.24 4.80
CA THR A 30 -7.50 -5.28 4.02
C THR A 30 -7.58 -6.61 4.77
N GLY A 31 -6.83 -6.75 5.87
CA GLY A 31 -6.65 -8.00 6.60
C GLY A 31 -5.53 -8.88 6.04
N LEU A 32 -5.09 -8.65 4.80
CA LEU A 32 -3.96 -9.37 4.19
C LEU A 32 -2.61 -8.97 4.81
N GLU A 33 -2.54 -7.83 5.49
CA GLU A 33 -1.32 -7.35 6.16
C GLU A 33 -0.81 -8.25 7.31
N ARG A 34 -1.60 -9.24 7.76
CA ARG A 34 -1.24 -10.19 8.83
C ARG A 34 -1.04 -11.63 8.34
N GLN A 35 -1.16 -11.88 7.04
CA GLN A 35 -0.88 -13.19 6.43
C GLN A 35 0.62 -13.43 6.31
#